data_AF-A0A967JPF0-F1
#
_entry.id   AF-A0A967JPF0-F1
#
_cell.length_a   1.000
_cell.length_b   1.000
_cell.length_c   1.000
_cell.angle_alpha   90.00
_cell.angle_beta   90.00
_cell.angle_gamma   90.00
#
_symmetry.space_group_name_H-M   'P 1'
#
loop_
_entity.id
_entity.type
_entity.pdbx_description
1 polymer ?
#
loop_
_entity_poly.entity_id
_entity_poly.type
_entity_poly.pdbx_seq_one_letter_code
_entity_poly.pdbx_strand_id
1 'polypeptide(L)'
;MPPKADENLEFGKVIKTFAPVKGREDLEIQVGFLEGRPHPLEGDAHPEYWTFLFNNTTRYEIKVDGEVVIVDAQFNPDKTITSPQGATGEWRTEGTAGREDRMCYFMTGVPGVDGELSECFALVLMFNPRLGARWPARFEQGNTYWAEIVGGRE
;
A
#
# COMPACT_ATOMS: atom_id res chain seq x y z
N MET A 1 0.39 -23.94 2.85
CA MET A 1 0.33 -23.93 4.33
C MET A 1 0.64 -22.50 4.75
N PRO A 2 -0.23 -21.81 5.50
CA PRO A 2 0.03 -20.44 5.91
C PRO A 2 1.25 -20.38 6.84
N PRO A 3 1.98 -19.25 6.89
CA PRO A 3 2.96 -19.02 7.95
C PRO A 3 2.18 -18.93 9.27
N LYS A 4 2.37 -19.91 10.15
CA LYS A 4 1.83 -19.83 11.49
C LYS A 4 2.49 -18.66 12.23
N ALA A 5 1.77 -18.11 13.21
CA ALA A 5 2.40 -17.51 14.36
C ALA A 5 3.20 -18.62 15.08
N ASP A 6 4.49 -18.77 14.75
CA ASP A 6 5.39 -19.65 15.49
C ASP A 6 5.56 -19.14 16.92
N GLU A 7 5.92 -20.04 17.84
CA GLU A 7 6.04 -19.79 19.28
C GLU A 7 7.14 -18.75 19.65
N ASN A 8 7.85 -18.23 18.63
CA ASN A 8 8.95 -17.26 18.72
C ASN A 8 8.56 -15.86 18.18
N LEU A 9 7.31 -15.42 18.36
CA LEU A 9 6.87 -14.06 18.03
C LEU A 9 7.48 -13.02 19.00
N GLU A 10 8.70 -12.58 18.71
CA GLU A 10 9.40 -11.56 19.50
C GLU A 10 8.96 -10.13 19.11
N PHE A 11 8.07 -9.56 19.91
CA PHE A 11 7.69 -8.14 19.82
C PHE A 11 8.89 -7.21 20.07
N GLY A 12 8.88 -6.04 19.43
CA GLY A 12 9.95 -5.04 19.52
C GLY A 12 11.21 -5.38 18.71
N LYS A 13 11.26 -6.53 18.02
CA LYS A 13 12.41 -6.94 17.21
C LYS A 13 12.13 -6.95 15.70
N VAL A 14 13.20 -6.74 14.93
CA VAL A 14 13.22 -6.90 13.48
C VAL A 14 13.30 -8.40 13.16
N ILE A 15 12.28 -8.93 12.50
CA ILE A 15 12.21 -10.35 12.07
C ILE A 15 12.78 -10.53 10.66
N LYS A 16 12.80 -9.46 9.84
CA LYS A 16 13.26 -9.50 8.45
C LYS A 16 13.59 -8.11 7.94
N THR A 17 14.81 -7.92 7.46
CA THR A 17 15.19 -6.77 6.61
C THR A 17 15.06 -7.18 5.14
N PHE A 18 14.51 -6.30 4.30
CA PHE A 18 14.55 -6.45 2.84
C PHE A 18 15.74 -5.68 2.23
N ALA A 19 16.25 -6.18 1.11
CA ALA A 19 17.24 -5.43 0.32
C ALA A 19 16.64 -4.10 -0.17
N PRO A 20 17.42 -3.00 -0.22
CA PRO A 20 16.92 -1.71 -0.69
C PRO A 20 16.30 -1.79 -2.09
N VAL A 21 15.23 -1.02 -2.30
CA VAL A 21 14.56 -0.97 -3.61
C VAL A 21 15.49 -0.27 -4.61
N LYS A 22 15.91 -0.96 -5.67
CA LYS A 22 16.78 -0.39 -6.73
C LYS A 22 16.27 1.00 -7.18
N GLY A 23 17.12 2.02 -7.04
CA GLY A 23 16.83 3.44 -7.23
C GLY A 23 16.47 4.21 -5.95
N ARG A 24 16.54 3.54 -4.79
CA ARG A 24 16.30 3.99 -3.40
C ARG A 24 17.18 3.22 -2.41
N GLU A 25 18.48 3.19 -2.72
CA GLU A 25 19.54 2.56 -1.93
C GLU A 25 19.71 3.20 -0.53
N ASP A 26 19.08 4.35 -0.29
CA ASP A 26 19.01 5.09 0.97
C ASP A 26 18.02 4.50 2.00
N LEU A 27 17.16 3.54 1.61
CA LEU A 27 16.10 3.01 2.47
C LEU A 27 16.33 1.55 2.89
N GLU A 28 16.46 1.35 4.21
CA GLU A 28 16.38 0.03 4.84
C GLU A 28 14.92 -0.25 5.26
N ILE A 29 14.32 -1.33 4.71
CA ILE A 29 12.97 -1.75 5.07
C ILE A 29 13.06 -2.90 6.09
N GLN A 30 12.83 -2.58 7.36
CA GLN A 30 12.79 -3.53 8.47
C GLN A 30 11.35 -3.90 8.81
N VAL A 31 11.04 -5.21 8.83
CA VAL A 31 9.78 -5.76 9.35
C VAL A 31 10.00 -6.22 10.78
N GLY A 32 9.07 -5.90 11.68
CA GLY A 32 9.03 -6.36 13.06
C GLY A 32 7.64 -6.22 13.66
N PHE A 33 7.37 -6.95 14.74
CA PHE A 33 6.08 -6.88 15.44
C PHE A 33 6.11 -5.77 16.50
N LEU A 34 5.21 -4.78 16.39
CA LEU A 34 5.12 -3.68 17.35
C LEU A 34 4.43 -4.13 18.64
N GLU A 35 5.11 -3.96 19.77
CA GLU A 35 4.58 -4.26 21.10
C GLU A 35 3.31 -3.43 21.37
N GLY A 36 2.33 -4.03 22.05
CA GLY A 36 1.07 -3.37 22.43
C GLY A 36 0.06 -3.11 21.30
N ARG A 37 0.37 -3.43 20.03
CA ARG A 37 -0.67 -3.47 18.97
C ARG A 37 -1.40 -4.82 18.98
N PRO A 38 -2.75 -4.85 18.89
CA PRO A 38 -3.47 -6.10 18.67
C PRO A 38 -3.08 -6.70 17.32
N HIS A 39 -2.89 -8.02 17.26
CA HIS A 39 -2.79 -8.72 15.98
C HIS A 39 -4.10 -8.60 15.19
N PRO A 40 -4.05 -8.56 13.85
CA PRO A 40 -5.24 -8.69 13.03
C PRO A 40 -5.67 -10.17 13.05
N LEU A 41 -6.92 -10.43 12.69
CA LEU A 41 -7.33 -11.80 12.38
C LEU A 41 -6.78 -12.19 10.99
N GLU A 42 -6.51 -13.47 10.78
CA GLU A 42 -5.88 -13.96 9.54
C GLU A 42 -6.82 -13.77 8.33
N GLY A 43 -6.47 -12.84 7.43
CA GLY A 43 -7.27 -12.54 6.24
C GLY A 43 -8.25 -11.37 6.39
N ASP A 44 -8.01 -10.45 7.34
CA ASP A 44 -8.72 -9.18 7.45
C ASP A 44 -7.74 -8.00 7.53
N ALA A 45 -8.17 -6.84 7.02
CA ALA A 45 -7.50 -5.57 7.30
C ALA A 45 -7.85 -5.08 8.72
N HIS A 46 -7.06 -4.15 9.28
CA HIS A 46 -7.43 -3.51 10.55
C HIS A 46 -8.84 -2.87 10.41
N PRO A 47 -9.75 -2.93 11.40
CA PRO A 47 -11.15 -2.52 11.20
C PRO A 47 -11.34 -1.09 10.68
N GLU A 48 -10.46 -0.17 11.06
CA GLU A 48 -10.47 1.22 10.60
C GLU A 48 -9.82 1.43 9.22
N TYR A 49 -9.11 0.43 8.66
CA TYR A 49 -8.32 0.56 7.43
C TYR A 49 -9.14 1.13 6.28
N TRP A 50 -10.31 0.52 6.02
CA TRP A 50 -11.23 0.94 4.97
C TRP A 50 -11.76 2.36 5.21
N THR A 51 -12.09 2.70 6.46
CA THR A 51 -12.52 4.06 6.83
C THR A 51 -11.43 5.10 6.57
N PHE A 52 -10.17 4.79 6.91
CA PHE A 52 -9.05 5.67 6.61
C PHE A 52 -8.78 5.77 5.11
N LEU A 53 -8.76 4.66 4.37
CA LEU A 53 -8.56 4.63 2.93
C LEU A 53 -9.62 5.45 2.18
N PHE A 54 -10.90 5.30 2.54
CA PHE A 54 -12.01 5.96 1.86
C PHE A 54 -12.21 7.42 2.27
N ASN A 55 -11.72 7.85 3.44
CA ASN A 55 -11.81 9.24 3.90
C ASN A 55 -10.58 10.10 3.57
N ASN A 56 -9.49 9.50 3.08
CA ASN A 56 -8.23 10.20 2.79
C ASN A 56 -7.76 9.95 1.35
N THR A 57 -6.67 10.61 0.97
CA THR A 57 -6.05 10.53 -0.35
C THR A 57 -4.68 9.86 -0.23
N THR A 58 -4.37 8.92 -1.13
CA THR A 58 -3.04 8.30 -1.22
C THR A 58 -2.23 9.07 -2.25
N ARG A 59 -1.27 9.90 -1.80
CA ARG A 59 -0.33 10.60 -2.66
C ARG A 59 0.80 9.67 -3.06
N TYR A 60 0.98 9.45 -4.36
CA TYR A 60 2.12 8.77 -4.94
C TYR A 60 3.12 9.77 -5.52
N GLU A 61 4.39 9.67 -5.13
CA GLU A 61 5.53 10.28 -5.81
C GLU A 61 6.22 9.19 -6.65
N ILE A 62 5.88 9.11 -7.93
CA ILE A 62 6.26 8.01 -8.83
C ILE A 62 7.51 8.42 -9.60
N LYS A 63 8.56 7.59 -9.60
CA LYS A 63 9.71 7.78 -10.50
C LYS A 63 9.37 7.30 -11.91
N VAL A 64 9.47 8.21 -12.88
CA VAL A 64 9.16 7.99 -14.30
C VAL A 64 10.30 8.61 -15.13
N ASP A 65 11.04 7.79 -15.87
CA ASP A 65 12.21 8.18 -16.69
C ASP A 65 13.28 9.06 -16.01
N GLY A 66 13.33 9.04 -14.67
CA GLY A 66 14.26 9.81 -13.83
C GLY A 66 13.59 10.99 -13.11
N GLU A 67 12.48 11.49 -13.63
CA GLU A 67 11.65 12.53 -13.04
C GLU A 67 10.68 11.97 -11.98
N VAL A 68 10.04 12.87 -11.22
CA VAL A 68 9.02 12.54 -10.21
C VAL A 68 7.66 13.08 -10.64
N VAL A 69 6.70 12.16 -10.79
CA VAL A 69 5.29 12.46 -11.09
C VAL A 69 4.47 12.32 -9.82
N ILE A 70 3.63 13.31 -9.52
CA ILE A 70 2.70 13.28 -8.38
C ILE A 70 1.33 12.83 -8.86
N VAL A 71 0.77 11.80 -8.21
CA VAL A 71 -0.61 11.34 -8.41
C VAL A 71 -1.31 11.23 -7.07
N ASP A 72 -2.38 11.98 -6.87
CA ASP A 72 -3.24 11.88 -5.69
C ASP A 72 -4.38 10.92 -6.00
N ALA A 73 -4.36 9.73 -5.40
CA ALA A 73 -5.33 8.66 -5.66
C ALA A 73 -6.38 8.57 -4.56
N GLN A 74 -7.64 8.63 -4.95
CA GLN A 74 -8.81 8.52 -4.10
C GLN A 74 -9.46 7.16 -4.35
N PHE A 75 -9.18 6.19 -3.48
CA PHE A 75 -9.82 4.87 -3.49
C PHE A 75 -11.24 4.98 -2.96
N ASN A 76 -12.24 4.51 -3.71
CA ASN A 76 -13.66 4.73 -3.40
C ASN A 76 -14.37 3.41 -3.01
N PRO A 77 -15.41 3.43 -2.15
CA PRO A 77 -16.11 2.21 -1.70
C PRO A 77 -16.78 1.39 -2.81
N ASP A 78 -17.01 2.00 -3.98
CA ASP A 78 -17.61 1.39 -5.17
C ASP A 78 -16.63 0.61 -6.04
N LYS A 79 -15.37 0.46 -5.57
CA LYS A 79 -14.21 -0.16 -6.25
C LYS A 79 -13.51 0.71 -7.28
N THR A 80 -13.91 1.96 -7.48
CA THR A 80 -13.18 2.89 -8.37
C THR A 80 -11.98 3.54 -7.67
N ILE A 81 -11.07 4.08 -8.48
CA ILE A 81 -10.04 5.03 -8.09
C ILE A 81 -10.18 6.28 -8.95
N THR A 82 -10.27 7.44 -8.30
CA THR A 82 -10.30 8.77 -8.95
C THR A 82 -9.05 9.56 -8.60
N SER A 83 -8.65 10.51 -9.45
CA SER A 83 -7.50 11.38 -9.19
C SER A 83 -7.73 12.80 -9.72
N PRO A 84 -7.42 13.87 -8.94
CA PRO A 84 -7.41 15.24 -9.44
C PRO A 84 -6.46 15.47 -10.62
N GLN A 85 -5.41 14.65 -10.75
CA GLN A 85 -4.47 14.68 -11.86
C GLN A 85 -4.99 13.96 -13.13
N GLY A 86 -6.23 13.46 -13.12
CA GLY A 86 -6.89 12.84 -14.28
C GLY A 86 -6.67 11.34 -14.43
N ALA A 87 -5.84 10.72 -13.58
CA ALA A 87 -5.69 9.27 -13.53
C ALA A 87 -6.97 8.59 -12.99
N THR A 88 -7.26 7.39 -13.52
CA THR A 88 -8.42 6.58 -13.13
C THR A 88 -8.04 5.11 -13.01
N GLY A 89 -8.79 4.35 -12.21
CA GLY A 89 -8.51 2.93 -12.01
C GLY A 89 -9.58 2.20 -11.23
N GLU A 90 -9.30 0.95 -10.88
CA GLU A 90 -10.14 0.12 -10.01
C GLU A 90 -9.29 -0.60 -8.95
N TRP A 91 -9.94 -0.98 -7.85
CA TRP A 91 -9.35 -1.84 -6.82
C TRP A 91 -10.29 -3.00 -6.47
N ARG A 92 -9.69 -4.12 -6.08
CA ARG A 92 -10.40 -5.34 -5.66
C ARG A 92 -9.69 -5.97 -4.47
N THR A 93 -10.43 -6.70 -3.66
CA THR A 93 -9.84 -7.70 -2.77
C THR A 93 -9.66 -9.02 -3.51
N GLU A 94 -8.65 -9.78 -3.11
CA GLU A 94 -8.43 -11.17 -3.54
C GLU A 94 -8.25 -12.07 -2.31
N GLY A 95 -8.61 -13.35 -2.45
CA GLY A 95 -8.54 -14.36 -1.40
C GLY A 95 -9.65 -15.40 -1.53
N THR A 96 -10.04 -16.02 -0.41
CA THR A 96 -11.26 -16.84 -0.34
C THR A 96 -12.40 -15.97 0.18
N ALA A 97 -13.63 -16.10 -0.34
CA ALA A 97 -14.76 -15.27 0.08
C ALA A 97 -14.93 -15.22 1.62
N GLY A 98 -14.81 -14.01 2.19
CA GLY A 98 -14.85 -13.77 3.65
C GLY A 98 -13.53 -14.06 4.39
N ARG A 99 -12.42 -14.18 3.66
CA ARG A 99 -11.01 -14.30 4.08
C ARG A 99 -10.12 -13.79 2.94
N GLU A 100 -10.28 -12.51 2.63
CA GLU A 100 -9.56 -11.77 1.62
C GLU A 100 -8.11 -11.50 2.10
N ASP A 101 -7.10 -12.19 1.55
CA ASP A 101 -5.70 -12.03 1.99
C ASP A 101 -5.02 -10.78 1.40
N ARG A 102 -5.58 -10.21 0.32
CA ARG A 102 -4.98 -9.13 -0.48
C ARG A 102 -5.98 -8.06 -0.88
N MET A 103 -5.44 -6.89 -1.15
CA MET A 103 -6.05 -5.89 -2.02
C MET A 103 -5.10 -5.63 -3.18
N CYS A 104 -5.67 -5.65 -4.39
CA CYS A 104 -5.01 -5.38 -5.65
C CYS A 104 -5.66 -4.17 -6.30
N TYR A 105 -4.88 -3.34 -6.97
CA TYR A 105 -5.41 -2.18 -7.68
C TYR A 105 -4.59 -1.89 -8.93
N PHE A 106 -5.18 -1.11 -9.82
CA PHE A 106 -4.50 -0.55 -10.98
C PHE A 106 -4.90 0.91 -11.20
N MET A 107 -4.04 1.65 -11.89
CA MET A 107 -4.27 3.03 -12.30
C MET A 107 -3.79 3.22 -13.75
N THR A 108 -4.53 4.02 -14.52
CA THR A 108 -4.24 4.38 -15.91
C THR A 108 -4.33 5.90 -16.08
N GLY A 109 -3.78 6.45 -17.16
CA GLY A 109 -3.76 7.90 -17.39
C GLY A 109 -2.78 8.66 -16.48
N VAL A 110 -1.83 7.95 -15.85
CA VAL A 110 -0.76 8.56 -15.04
C VAL A 110 0.19 9.33 -15.96
N PRO A 111 0.47 10.63 -15.70
CA PRO A 111 1.32 11.43 -16.57
C PRO A 111 2.71 10.80 -16.79
N GLY A 112 3.14 10.73 -18.05
CA GLY A 112 4.44 10.18 -18.45
C GLY A 112 4.55 8.65 -18.43
N VAL A 113 3.50 7.91 -18.05
CA VAL A 113 3.52 6.44 -18.04
C VAL A 113 2.67 5.87 -19.17
N ASP A 114 3.31 5.12 -20.07
CA ASP A 114 2.64 4.38 -21.13
C ASP A 114 1.93 3.14 -20.57
N GLY A 115 0.64 3.29 -20.26
CA GLY A 115 -0.27 2.18 -19.94
C GLY A 115 -0.83 2.20 -18.52
N GLU A 116 -0.66 1.07 -17.82
CA GLU A 116 -1.23 0.80 -16.50
C GLU A 116 -0.12 0.68 -15.45
N LEU A 117 -0.38 1.17 -14.24
CA LEU A 117 0.40 0.88 -13.03
C LEU A 117 -0.44 0.01 -12.10
N SER A 118 0.05 -1.19 -11.73
CA SER A 118 -0.66 -2.15 -10.89
C SER A 118 0.17 -2.58 -9.69
N GLU A 119 -0.51 -2.98 -8.61
CA GLU A 119 0.10 -3.57 -7.41
C GLU A 119 -0.92 -4.40 -6.63
N CYS A 120 -0.43 -5.47 -5.99
CA CYS A 120 -1.15 -6.27 -5.00
C CYS A 120 -0.39 -6.28 -3.66
N PHE A 121 -1.04 -5.86 -2.57
CA PHE A 121 -0.50 -5.93 -1.21
C PHE A 121 -1.37 -6.80 -0.29
N ALA A 122 -0.76 -7.40 0.74
CA ALA A 122 -1.47 -8.26 1.67
C ALA A 122 -2.18 -7.44 2.77
N LEU A 123 -3.47 -7.70 3.02
CA LEU A 123 -4.29 -6.91 3.96
C LEU A 123 -3.76 -6.94 5.41
N VAL A 124 -3.08 -8.03 5.78
CA VAL A 124 -2.42 -8.21 7.09
C VAL A 124 -1.36 -7.13 7.39
N LEU A 125 -0.81 -6.47 6.38
CA LEU A 125 0.21 -5.42 6.53
C LEU A 125 -0.40 -4.03 6.79
N MET A 126 -1.72 -3.87 6.69
CA MET A 126 -2.38 -2.57 6.50
C MET A 126 -2.77 -1.86 7.81
N PHE A 127 -1.87 -1.91 8.78
CA PHE A 127 -2.03 -1.34 10.12
C PHE A 127 -1.95 0.20 10.21
N ASN A 128 -1.70 0.88 9.08
CA ASN A 128 -1.13 2.23 9.15
C ASN A 128 -1.53 3.23 8.04
N PRO A 129 -2.77 3.27 7.50
CA PRO A 129 -3.23 4.37 6.65
C PRO A 129 -3.54 5.65 7.48
N ARG A 130 -2.63 6.03 8.37
CA ARG A 130 -2.77 7.24 9.21
C ARG A 130 -2.28 8.45 8.43
N LEU A 131 -2.84 9.63 8.70
CA LEU A 131 -2.34 10.89 8.13
C LEU A 131 -0.82 11.03 8.35
N GLY A 132 -0.07 11.30 7.28
CA GLY A 132 1.39 11.39 7.28
C GLY A 132 2.12 10.04 7.34
N ALA A 133 1.41 8.90 7.28
CA ALA A 133 2.05 7.59 7.11
C ALA A 133 2.56 7.46 5.67
N ARG A 134 3.87 7.21 5.53
CA ARG A 134 4.59 7.24 4.26
C ARG A 134 5.47 5.99 4.10
N TRP A 135 5.46 5.35 2.92
CA TRP A 135 6.22 4.12 2.66
C TRP A 135 6.78 4.05 1.22
N PRO A 136 7.93 3.38 1.02
CA PRO A 136 8.49 3.12 -0.30
C PRO A 136 7.92 1.82 -0.90
N ALA A 137 7.67 1.79 -2.21
CA ALA A 137 7.28 0.57 -2.92
C ALA A 137 7.53 0.69 -4.44
N ARG A 138 7.00 -0.27 -5.22
CA ARG A 138 7.19 -0.40 -6.67
C ARG A 138 5.95 -1.07 -7.28
N PHE A 139 5.42 -0.48 -8.34
CA PHE A 139 4.38 -1.09 -9.18
C PHE A 139 4.96 -2.29 -9.97
N GLU A 140 4.10 -3.22 -10.40
CA GLU A 140 4.51 -4.45 -11.10
C GLU A 140 5.28 -4.17 -12.40
N GLN A 141 5.03 -3.03 -13.04
CA GLN A 141 5.70 -2.51 -14.24
C GLN A 141 7.12 -1.99 -13.97
N GLY A 142 7.51 -1.84 -12.69
CA GLY A 142 8.87 -1.52 -12.26
C GLY A 142 9.09 -0.09 -11.75
N ASN A 143 8.15 0.83 -11.98
CA ASN A 143 8.20 2.19 -11.45
C ASN A 143 8.21 2.19 -9.91
N THR A 144 9.25 2.77 -9.31
CA THR A 144 9.37 2.92 -7.85
C THR A 144 8.65 4.16 -7.39
N TYR A 145 8.02 4.11 -6.22
CA TYR A 145 7.27 5.24 -5.68
C TYR A 145 7.51 5.46 -4.18
N TRP A 146 7.25 6.67 -3.68
CA TRP A 146 6.82 6.92 -2.29
C TRP A 146 5.30 7.03 -2.30
N ALA A 147 4.61 6.37 -1.37
CA ALA A 147 3.19 6.64 -1.11
C ALA A 147 3.04 7.27 0.27
N GLU A 148 2.08 8.19 0.41
CA GLU A 148 1.74 8.87 1.65
C GLU A 148 0.23 9.04 1.79
N ILE A 149 -0.35 8.73 2.95
CA ILE A 149 -1.74 9.09 3.24
C ILE A 149 -1.80 10.56 3.65
N VAL A 150 -2.36 11.38 2.76
CA VAL A 150 -2.59 12.82 2.97
C VAL A 150 -4.07 13.10 3.23
N GLY A 151 -4.33 14.12 4.04
CA GLY A 151 -5.69 14.58 4.35
C GLY A 151 -6.27 15.36 3.18
N GLY A 152 -7.60 15.33 3.07
CA GLY A 152 -8.33 15.97 1.98
C GLY A 152 -8.72 14.99 0.87
N ARG A 153 -9.96 14.52 0.92
CA ARG A 153 -10.84 14.66 -0.24
C ARG A 153 -11.46 16.07 -0.18
N GLU A 154 -11.91 16.57 -1.33
CA GLU A 154 -12.80 17.73 -1.45
C GLU A 154 -14.25 17.25 -1.63
#